data_AF-A0A933A505-F1
#
_entry.id   AF-A0A933A505-F1
#
_cell.length_a   1.000
_cell.length_b   1.000
_cell.length_c   1.000
_cell.angle_alpha   90.00
_cell.angle_beta   90.00
_cell.angle_gamma   90.00
#
_symmetry.space_group_name_H-M   'P 1'
#
loop_
_entity.id
_entity.type
_entity.pdbx_description
1 polymer ?
#
loop_
_entity_poly.entity_id
_entity_poly.type
_entity_poly.pdbx_seq_one_letter_code
_entity_poly.pdbx_strand_id
1 'polypeptide(L)'
;MTLAERFAYYTHGLTFERIPDQVIHEAKRRIIDAVACGLGAVREEPLAQARRAAARLAPSGLATLLGTGQRTSPDLAAFVNGYAVRYLDYNDTYLSREALHARASRSVGH
;
A
#
# COMPACT_ATOMS: atom_id res chain seq x y z
N MET A 1 15.31 -15.11 23.05
CA MET A 1 14.80 -14.03 22.19
C MET A 1 13.54 -14.52 21.48
N THR A 2 12.38 -13.91 21.75
CA THR A 2 11.11 -14.22 21.10
C THR A 2 11.09 -13.71 19.64
N LEU A 3 10.11 -14.14 18.84
CA LEU A 3 9.96 -13.64 17.48
C LEU A 3 9.68 -12.13 17.44
N ALA A 4 8.87 -11.62 18.37
CA ALA A 4 8.59 -10.19 18.50
C ALA A 4 9.87 -9.40 18.82
N GLU A 5 10.71 -9.93 19.73
CA GLU A 5 12.01 -9.33 20.06
C GLU A 5 12.97 -9.33 18.87
N ARG A 6 12.96 -10.38 18.04
CA ARG A 6 13.75 -10.42 16.79
C ARG A 6 13.34 -9.34 15.81
N PHE A 7 12.04 -9.13 15.61
CA PHE A 7 11.54 -8.07 14.74
C PHE A 7 11.90 -6.69 15.28
N ALA A 8 11.68 -6.44 16.57
CA ALA A 8 12.04 -5.18 17.20
C ALA A 8 13.54 -4.87 17.08
N TYR A 9 14.40 -5.86 17.32
CA TYR A 9 15.85 -5.71 17.17
C TYR A 9 16.24 -5.37 15.74
N TYR A 10 15.66 -6.07 14.76
CA TYR A 10 15.93 -5.82 13.34
C TYR A 10 15.46 -4.43 12.90
N THR A 11 14.22 -4.04 13.20
CA THR A 11 13.67 -2.74 12.78
C THR A 11 14.38 -1.58 13.46
N HIS A 12 14.78 -1.74 14.72
CA HIS A 12 15.55 -0.72 15.45
C HIS A 12 16.95 -0.51 14.88
N GLY A 13 17.62 -1.58 14.43
CA GLY A 13 18.99 -1.54 13.90
C GLY A 13 19.11 -1.29 12.39
N LEU A 14 17.99 -1.16 11.68
CA LEU A 14 17.98 -0.93 10.23
C LEU A 14 18.26 0.54 9.93
N THR A 15 19.28 0.80 9.12
CA THR A 15 19.58 2.13 8.56
C THR A 15 19.45 2.11 7.05
N PHE A 16 19.28 3.27 6.42
CA PHE A 16 19.06 3.35 4.99
C PHE A 16 20.25 2.79 4.18
N GLU A 17 21.48 3.00 4.67
CA GLU A 17 22.72 2.53 4.05
C GLU A 17 22.86 1.01 4.04
N ARG A 18 22.10 0.31 4.91
CA ARG A 18 22.06 -1.16 4.97
C ARG A 18 21.06 -1.75 3.98
N ILE A 19 20.28 -0.93 3.28
CA ILE A 19 19.29 -1.39 2.31
C ILE A 19 19.96 -1.50 0.93
N PRO A 20 19.94 -2.66 0.26
CA PRO A 20 20.49 -2.78 -1.08
C PRO A 20 19.80 -1.85 -2.08
N ASP A 21 20.56 -1.30 -3.02
CA ASP A 21 20.06 -0.34 -4.02
C ASP A 21 18.85 -0.86 -4.81
N GLN A 22 18.86 -2.16 -5.15
CA GLN A 22 17.74 -2.80 -5.84
C GLN A 22 16.46 -2.77 -4.98
N VAL A 23 16.57 -2.95 -3.67
CA VAL A 23 15.41 -2.90 -2.76
C VAL A 23 14.88 -1.47 -2.66
N ILE A 24 15.76 -0.47 -2.56
CA ILE A 24 15.38 0.95 -2.58
C ILE A 24 14.64 1.28 -3.88
N HIS A 25 15.17 0.81 -5.02
CA HIS A 25 14.58 1.04 -6.33
C HIS A 25 13.18 0.43 -6.45
N GLU A 26 13.00 -0.83 -6.04
CA GLU A 26 11.67 -1.46 -6.05
C GLU A 26 10.70 -0.82 -5.06
N ALA A 27 11.17 -0.41 -3.88
CA ALA A 27 10.34 0.29 -2.89
C ALA A 27 9.80 1.62 -3.45
N LYS A 28 10.65 2.41 -4.13
CA LYS A 28 10.23 3.64 -4.80
C LYS A 28 9.16 3.37 -5.85
N ARG A 29 9.34 2.35 -6.69
CA ARG A 29 8.33 1.96 -7.69
C ARG A 29 7.00 1.59 -7.04
N ARG A 30 7.03 0.80 -5.97
CA ARG A 30 5.81 0.40 -5.26
C ARG A 30 5.08 1.59 -4.63
N ILE A 31 5.82 2.56 -4.08
CA ILE A 31 5.23 3.79 -3.55
C ILE A 31 4.54 4.60 -4.65
N ILE A 32 5.21 4.78 -5.81
CA ILE A 32 4.65 5.54 -6.94
C ILE A 32 3.38 4.86 -7.46
N ASP A 33 3.41 3.54 -7.63
CA ASP A 33 2.28 2.74 -8.10
C ASP A 33 1.09 2.82 -7.14
N ALA A 34 1.31 2.63 -5.84
CA ALA A 34 0.28 2.77 -4.82
C ALA A 34 -0.37 4.16 -4.84
N VAL A 35 0.43 5.22 -4.93
CA VAL A 35 -0.08 6.60 -5.03
C VAL A 35 -0.89 6.79 -6.31
N ALA A 36 -0.46 6.26 -7.45
CA ALA A 36 -1.19 6.34 -8.71
C ALA A 36 -2.55 5.63 -8.64
N CYS A 37 -2.60 4.41 -8.09
CA CYS A 37 -3.85 3.69 -7.81
C CYS A 37 -4.77 4.50 -6.89
N GLY A 38 -4.23 5.01 -5.79
CA GLY A 38 -4.97 5.82 -4.83
C GLY A 38 -5.56 7.09 -5.46
N LEU A 39 -4.82 7.77 -6.34
CA LEU A 39 -5.30 8.94 -7.07
C LEU A 39 -6.44 8.61 -8.04
N GLY A 40 -6.41 7.44 -8.68
CA GLY A 40 -7.52 6.95 -9.50
C GLY A 40 -8.81 6.78 -8.70
N ALA A 41 -8.71 6.38 -7.43
CA ALA A 41 -9.84 6.11 -6.55
C ALA A 41 -10.48 7.37 -5.93
N VAL A 42 -9.86 8.55 -6.07
CA VAL A 42 -10.24 9.77 -5.33
C VAL A 42 -11.69 10.20 -5.57
N ARG A 43 -12.24 9.90 -6.75
CA ARG A 43 -13.59 10.31 -7.16
C ARG A 43 -14.67 9.26 -6.87
N GLU A 44 -14.29 8.13 -6.30
CA GLU A 44 -15.19 7.04 -6.00
C GLU A 44 -16.07 7.39 -4.78
N GLU A 45 -17.35 7.04 -4.84
CA GLU A 45 -18.32 7.43 -3.80
C GLU A 45 -17.93 6.94 -2.38
N PRO A 46 -17.41 5.71 -2.20
CA PRO A 46 -16.94 5.27 -0.88
C PRO A 46 -15.78 6.14 -0.34
N LEU A 47 -14.91 6.63 -1.21
CA LEU A 47 -13.83 7.54 -0.82
C LEU A 47 -14.34 8.93 -0.50
N ALA A 48 -15.35 9.42 -1.22
CA ALA A 48 -16.02 10.67 -0.87
C ALA A 48 -16.66 10.60 0.52
N GLN A 49 -17.27 9.46 0.89
CA GLN A 49 -17.84 9.24 2.23
C GLN A 49 -16.76 9.21 3.31
N ALA A 50 -15.67 8.48 3.10
CA ALA A 50 -14.55 8.42 4.04
C ALA A 50 -13.95 9.81 4.30
N ARG A 51 -13.77 10.62 3.25
CA ARG A 51 -13.31 12.00 3.37
C ARG A 51 -14.28 12.90 4.14
N ARG A 52 -15.58 12.78 3.88
CA ARG A 52 -16.61 13.52 4.64
C ARG A 52 -16.57 13.14 6.12
N ALA A 53 -16.35 11.87 6.44
CA ALA A 53 -16.19 11.43 7.82
C ALA A 53 -14.95 12.04 8.47
N ALA A 54 -13.80 11.99 7.79
CA ALA A 54 -12.56 12.60 8.27
C ALA A 54 -12.70 14.11 8.50
N ALA A 55 -13.35 14.83 7.57
CA ALA A 55 -13.61 16.26 7.70
C ALA A 55 -14.54 16.61 8.88
N ARG A 56 -15.43 15.70 9.29
CA ARG A 56 -16.27 15.91 10.49
C ARG A 56 -15.53 15.61 11.78
N LEU A 57 -14.67 14.61 11.79
CA LEU A 57 -13.96 14.15 12.99
C LEU A 57 -12.73 15.01 13.30
N ALA A 58 -11.96 15.40 12.28
CA ALA A 58 -10.82 16.30 12.40
C ALA A 58 -10.80 17.24 11.18
N PRO A 59 -11.52 18.38 11.26
CA PRO A 59 -11.68 19.33 10.14
C PRO A 59 -10.38 20.04 9.74
N SER A 60 -9.34 19.96 10.56
CA SER A 60 -8.02 20.50 10.31
C SER A 60 -6.94 19.58 10.84
N GLY A 61 -5.74 19.65 10.27
CA GLY A 61 -4.56 18.95 10.80
C GLY A 61 -3.35 19.08 9.89
N LEU A 62 -2.31 18.33 10.22
CA LEU A 62 -1.01 18.44 9.55
C LEU A 62 -0.88 17.52 8.33
N ALA A 63 -1.76 16.53 8.17
CA ALA A 63 -1.67 15.53 7.12
C ALA A 63 -2.70 15.76 6.01
N THR A 64 -2.31 15.49 4.77
CA THR A 64 -3.13 15.75 3.57
C THR A 64 -3.86 14.49 3.11
N LEU A 65 -5.11 14.67 2.67
CA LEU A 65 -5.87 13.66 1.94
C LEU A 65 -5.44 13.67 0.47
N LEU A 66 -4.82 12.59 0.00
CA LEU A 66 -4.23 12.49 -1.35
C LEU A 66 -5.27 12.79 -2.44
N GLY A 67 -4.81 13.47 -3.49
CA GLY A 67 -5.66 13.91 -4.60
C GLY A 67 -6.62 15.06 -4.25
N THR A 68 -6.44 15.68 -3.08
CA THR A 68 -7.25 16.82 -2.64
C THR A 68 -6.37 17.89 -1.96
N GLY A 69 -6.93 19.06 -1.68
CA GLY A 69 -6.31 20.09 -0.84
C GLY A 69 -6.70 20.01 0.64
N GLN A 70 -7.48 18.99 1.05
CA GLN A 70 -8.00 18.88 2.41
C GLN A 70 -6.95 18.31 3.36
N ARG A 71 -6.95 18.82 4.60
CA ARG A 71 -6.06 18.35 5.67
C ARG A 71 -6.86 17.86 6.87
N THR A 72 -6.32 16.86 7.55
CA THR A 72 -6.94 16.22 8.72
C THR A 72 -5.84 15.69 9.65
N SER A 73 -6.22 14.98 10.72
CA SER A 73 -5.26 14.37 11.64
C SER A 73 -4.44 13.26 10.94
N PRO A 74 -3.19 12.99 11.36
CA PRO A 74 -2.34 12.00 10.71
C PRO A 74 -2.94 10.59 10.61
N ASP A 75 -3.65 10.15 11.64
CA ASP A 75 -4.34 8.86 11.71
C ASP A 75 -5.49 8.76 10.69
N LEU A 76 -6.34 9.78 10.60
CA LEU A 76 -7.43 9.81 9.62
C LEU A 76 -6.92 9.96 8.19
N ALA A 77 -5.84 10.74 7.98
CA ALA A 77 -5.20 10.83 6.68
C ALA A 77 -4.60 9.49 6.26
N ALA A 78 -3.93 8.78 7.17
CA ALA A 78 -3.40 7.44 6.90
C ALA A 78 -4.53 6.45 6.56
N PHE A 79 -5.64 6.48 7.28
CA PHE A 79 -6.81 5.63 7.01
C PHE A 79 -7.41 5.91 5.63
N VAL A 80 -7.74 7.17 5.31
CA VAL A 80 -8.38 7.53 4.04
C VAL A 80 -7.45 7.29 2.86
N ASN A 81 -6.17 7.67 2.97
CA ASN A 81 -5.19 7.47 1.90
C ASN A 81 -4.94 5.97 1.68
N GLY A 82 -4.79 5.18 2.75
CA GLY A 82 -4.64 3.73 2.65
C GLY A 82 -5.88 3.06 2.04
N TYR A 83 -7.08 3.53 2.39
CA TYR A 83 -8.31 3.05 1.78
C TYR A 83 -8.35 3.35 0.27
N ALA A 84 -7.92 4.55 -0.14
CA ALA A 84 -7.86 4.94 -1.55
C ALA A 84 -6.91 4.05 -2.35
N VAL A 85 -5.71 3.81 -1.81
CA VAL A 85 -4.72 2.90 -2.41
C VAL A 85 -5.33 1.52 -2.63
N ARG A 86 -5.99 0.97 -1.60
CA ARG A 86 -6.58 -0.38 -1.63
C ARG A 86 -7.84 -0.51 -2.50
N TYR A 87 -8.57 0.58 -2.74
CA TYR A 87 -9.88 0.53 -3.40
C TYR A 87 -9.78 0.13 -4.88
N LEU A 88 -8.81 0.68 -5.61
CA LEU A 88 -8.53 0.28 -7.00
C LEU A 88 -7.34 -0.68 -7.10
N ASP A 89 -6.84 -1.18 -5.96
CA ASP A 89 -5.60 -1.95 -5.93
C ASP A 89 -5.75 -3.23 -6.75
N TYR A 90 -5.14 -3.20 -7.94
CA TYR A 90 -4.99 -4.33 -8.83
C TYR A 90 -3.79 -5.23 -8.42
N ASN A 91 -3.08 -4.93 -7.32
CA ASN A 91 -1.84 -5.62 -6.91
C ASN A 91 -2.01 -6.79 -5.94
N ASP A 92 -3.12 -7.53 -5.96
CA ASP A 92 -3.16 -8.87 -5.34
C ASP A 92 -2.38 -9.92 -6.18
N THR A 93 -1.45 -9.51 -7.05
CA THR A 93 -0.42 -10.40 -7.63
C THR A 93 0.86 -10.36 -6.79
N TYR A 94 0.76 -10.80 -5.53
CA TYR A 94 1.86 -11.62 -5.01
C TYR A 94 1.80 -12.95 -5.77
N LEU A 95 2.44 -12.99 -6.94
CA LEU A 95 2.87 -14.22 -7.60
C LEU A 95 3.87 -14.90 -6.67
N SER A 96 3.38 -15.65 -5.69
CA SER A 96 4.14 -16.76 -5.15
C SER A 96 4.53 -17.63 -6.36
N ARG A 97 5.78 -18.07 -6.37
CA ARG A 97 6.37 -18.93 -7.41
C ARG A 97 5.74 -20.33 -7.48
N GLU A 98 4.52 -20.50 -7.01
CA GLU A 98 3.70 -21.72 -7.04
C GLU A 98 2.64 -21.67 -8.16
N ALA A 99 2.29 -20.49 -8.70
CA ALA A 99 1.34 -20.40 -9.80
C ALA A 99 1.89 -20.83 -11.18
N LEU A 100 3.19 -21.19 -11.28
CA LEU A 100 3.84 -21.55 -12.54
C LEU A 100 3.83 -23.06 -12.90
N HIS A 101 3.19 -23.93 -12.10
CA HIS A 101 3.10 -25.36 -12.41
C HIS A 101 1.68 -25.84 -12.76
N ALA A 102 1.04 -25.18 -13.74
CA ALA A 102 -0.07 -25.79 -14.47
C ALA A 102 -0.05 -25.41 -15.97
N ARG A 103 1.12 -25.37 -16.59
CA ARG A 103 1.24 -25.53 -18.05
C ARG A 103 2.50 -26.31 -18.41
N ALA A 104 2.34 -27.63 -18.57
CA ALA A 104 2.64 -28.38 -19.81
C ALA A 104 3.14 -29.82 -19.56
N SER A 105 2.25 -30.80 -19.80
CA SER A 105 2.58 -32.04 -20.52
C SER A 105 1.32 -32.45 -21.31
N ARG A 106 1.22 -32.11 -22.59
CA ARG A 106 1.48 -33.00 -23.74
C ARG A 106 0.88 -34.42 -23.64
N SER A 107 -0.15 -34.62 -24.47
CA SER A 107 -0.50 -35.80 -25.31
C SER A 107 -0.32 -37.22 -24.78
N VAL A 108 -1.36 -38.06 -24.90
CA VAL A 108 -1.54 -39.16 -25.89
C VAL A 108 -2.85 -39.90 -25.54
N GLY A 109 -3.59 -40.32 -26.56
CA GLY A 109 -4.98 -40.78 -26.46
C GLY A 109 -5.19 -42.20 -25.92
N HIS A 110 -6.47 -42.54 -25.81
CA HIS A 110 -7.15 -43.76 -26.27
C HIS A 110 -8.61 -43.39 -26.54
#